data_AF-A0A2D4JK31-F1
#
_entry.id   AF-A0A2D4JK31-F1
#
_cell.length_a   1.000
_cell.length_b   1.000
_cell.length_c   1.000
_cell.angle_alpha   90.00
_cell.angle_beta   90.00
_cell.angle_gamma   90.00
#
_symmetry.space_group_name_H-M   'P 1'
#
loop_
_entity.id
_entity.type
_entity.pdbx_description
1 polymer ?
#
loop_
_entity_poly.entity_id
_entity_poly.type
_entity_poly.pdbx_seq_one_letter_code
_entity_poly.pdbx_strand_id
1 'polypeptide(L)'
;CATRIPSPLDSSSAGVCNMNNQKMVNCLLQECKQMLEQPSLMVEDQLKESKNQLIGASLPEDLRTLIEDAKEMKWPFVPERWQYKQAIDLEDKTNLQDMINARLHELLV
;
A
#
# COMPACT_ATOMS: atom_id res chain seq x y z
N CYS A 1 -10.02 42.55 -40.06
CA CYS A 1 -10.59 42.70 -38.71
C CYS A 1 -10.52 41.38 -37.97
N ALA A 2 -10.05 41.43 -36.73
CA ALA A 2 -9.76 40.31 -35.84
C ALA A 2 -10.98 39.43 -35.56
N THR A 3 -10.77 38.14 -35.27
CA THR A 3 -11.02 37.58 -33.93
C THR A 3 -10.18 36.31 -33.75
N ARG A 4 -9.42 36.33 -32.66
CA ARG A 4 -8.51 35.32 -32.14
C ARG A 4 -9.36 34.30 -31.38
N ILE A 5 -9.29 33.01 -31.72
CA ILE A 5 -9.73 31.93 -30.81
C ILE A 5 -8.46 31.36 -30.16
N PRO A 6 -8.31 31.42 -28.83
CA PRO A 6 -7.26 30.69 -28.14
C PRO A 6 -7.72 29.24 -27.90
N SER A 7 -6.92 28.29 -28.39
CA SER A 7 -7.03 26.88 -27.98
C SER A 7 -6.65 26.75 -26.50
N PRO A 8 -7.36 25.92 -25.71
CA PRO A 8 -6.93 25.63 -24.35
C PRO A 8 -5.64 24.80 -24.40
N LEU A 9 -4.56 25.36 -23.81
CA LEU A 9 -3.83 24.78 -22.67
C LEU A 9 -4.24 23.34 -22.31
N ASP A 10 -3.40 22.40 -21.95
CA ASP A 10 -1.95 22.26 -21.77
C ASP A 10 -1.79 20.80 -21.27
N SER A 11 -0.56 20.33 -21.18
CA SER A 11 -0.11 19.46 -20.11
C SER A 11 -0.53 17.99 -20.13
N SER A 12 0.35 17.20 -20.74
CA SER A 12 1.03 16.09 -20.05
C SER A 12 0.20 15.37 -18.98
N SER A 13 -0.61 14.42 -19.46
CA SER A 13 -1.40 13.47 -18.66
C SER A 13 -0.51 12.44 -17.95
N ALA A 14 0.37 12.90 -17.07
CA ALA A 14 1.20 12.05 -16.20
C ALA A 14 1.16 12.47 -14.73
N GLY A 15 0.61 13.64 -14.39
CA GLY A 15 0.60 14.20 -13.03
C GLY A 15 -0.69 14.03 -12.21
N VAL A 16 -1.78 13.51 -12.80
CA VAL A 16 -3.12 13.54 -12.18
C VAL A 16 -3.41 12.31 -11.30
N CYS A 17 -2.71 11.19 -11.50
CA CYS A 17 -3.02 9.94 -10.79
C CYS A 17 -2.55 9.90 -9.33
N ASN A 18 -1.57 10.73 -8.95
CA ASN A 18 -0.92 10.62 -7.64
C ASN A 18 -1.73 11.24 -6.48
N MET A 19 -2.50 12.29 -6.76
CA MET A 19 -3.25 13.05 -5.75
C MET A 19 -4.43 12.25 -5.16
N ASN A 20 -5.02 11.34 -5.94
CA ASN A 20 -6.18 10.55 -5.52
C ASN A 20 -5.78 9.40 -4.59
N ASN A 21 -4.64 8.76 -4.85
CA ASN A 21 -4.13 7.70 -3.97
C ASN A 21 -3.72 8.26 -2.61
N GLN A 22 -3.00 9.38 -2.57
CA GLN A 22 -2.59 9.99 -1.31
C GLN A 22 -3.81 10.42 -0.47
N LYS A 23 -4.84 10.98 -1.10
CA LYS A 23 -6.09 11.34 -0.41
C LYS A 23 -6.84 10.12 0.10
N MET A 24 -6.99 9.09 -0.72
CA MET A 24 -7.62 7.82 -0.33
C MET A 24 -6.91 7.18 0.87
N VAL A 25 -5.58 7.05 0.80
CA VAL A 25 -4.76 6.49 1.90
C VAL A 25 -4.93 7.31 3.17
N ASN A 26 -4.92 8.63 3.08
CA ASN A 26 -5.16 9.50 4.24
C ASN A 26 -6.57 9.30 4.83
N CYS A 27 -7.60 9.17 3.99
CA CYS A 27 -8.96 8.87 4.46
C CYS A 27 -9.02 7.53 5.20
N LEU A 28 -8.48 6.46 4.60
CA LEU A 28 -8.48 5.12 5.21
C LEU A 28 -7.70 5.11 6.54
N LEU A 29 -6.50 5.70 6.58
CA LEU A 29 -5.72 5.78 7.82
C LEU A 29 -6.42 6.59 8.91
N GLN A 30 -7.12 7.66 8.53
CA GLN A 30 -7.92 8.46 9.47
C GLN A 30 -9.11 7.68 10.02
N GLU A 31 -9.79 6.89 9.18
CA GLU A 31 -10.86 5.99 9.61
C GLU A 31 -10.34 4.92 10.57
N CYS A 32 -9.20 4.28 10.25
CA CYS A 32 -8.56 3.30 11.14
C CYS A 32 -8.24 3.93 12.51
N LYS A 33 -7.68 5.15 12.53
CA LYS A 33 -7.40 5.88 13.77
C LYS A 33 -8.66 6.14 14.58
N GLN A 34 -9.73 6.61 13.94
CA GLN A 34 -11.02 6.88 14.60
C GLN A 34 -11.65 5.61 15.19
N MET A 35 -11.52 4.47 14.50
CA MET A 35 -11.99 3.18 15.01
C MET A 35 -11.20 2.74 16.24
N LEU A 36 -9.89 2.98 16.29
CA LEU A 36 -9.04 2.67 17.43
C LEU A 36 -9.30 3.58 18.65
N GLU A 37 -9.66 4.84 18.41
CA GLU A 37 -9.98 5.82 19.47
C GLU A 37 -11.35 5.60 20.11
N GLN A 38 -12.26 4.87 19.44
CA GLN A 38 -13.52 4.46 20.04
C GLN A 38 -13.29 3.28 21.00
N PRO A 39 -13.77 3.34 22.25
CA PRO A 39 -13.60 2.25 23.21
C PRO A 39 -14.31 0.99 22.68
N SER A 40 -13.51 0.06 22.18
CA SER A 40 -13.93 -1.24 21.68
C SER A 40 -14.58 -2.03 22.82
N LEU A 41 -15.91 -2.21 22.76
CA LEU A 41 -16.61 -3.17 23.62
C LEU A 41 -16.15 -4.57 23.21
N MET A 42 -15.28 -5.13 24.04
CA MET A 42 -14.57 -6.39 23.89
C MET A 42 -15.42 -7.53 23.30
N VAL A 43 -15.10 -7.94 22.08
CA VAL A 43 -15.15 -9.33 21.59
C VAL A 43 -13.94 -9.52 20.66
N GLU A 44 -12.74 -9.34 21.21
CA GLU A 44 -11.57 -9.02 20.39
C GLU A 44 -10.82 -10.24 19.84
N ASP A 45 -10.81 -11.38 20.51
CA ASP A 45 -9.86 -12.44 20.14
C ASP A 45 -10.34 -13.33 18.98
N GLN A 46 -11.63 -13.66 18.90
CA GLN A 46 -12.13 -14.62 17.92
C GLN A 46 -12.46 -13.99 16.55
N LEU A 47 -12.80 -12.70 16.53
CA LEU A 47 -13.09 -11.95 15.29
C LEU A 47 -11.81 -11.45 14.61
N LYS A 48 -10.75 -11.11 15.37
CA LYS A 48 -9.47 -10.66 14.82
C LYS A 48 -8.78 -11.78 14.03
N GLU A 49 -8.79 -13.01 14.55
CA GLU A 49 -8.12 -14.14 13.89
C GLU A 49 -8.80 -14.57 12.57
N SER A 50 -10.13 -14.53 12.51
CA SER A 50 -10.88 -14.86 11.29
C SER A 50 -10.75 -13.78 10.21
N LYS A 51 -10.72 -12.48 10.59
CA LYS A 51 -10.43 -11.40 9.65
C LYS A 51 -8.99 -11.42 9.13
N ASN A 52 -8.02 -11.67 10.00
CA ASN A 52 -6.60 -11.74 9.61
C ASN A 52 -6.34 -12.86 8.59
N GLN A 53 -7.01 -14.01 8.74
CA GLN A 53 -6.94 -15.10 7.78
C GLN A 53 -7.53 -14.71 6.41
N LEU A 54 -8.60 -13.92 6.39
CA LEU A 54 -9.30 -13.52 5.16
C LEU A 54 -8.54 -12.40 4.40
N ILE A 55 -7.96 -11.45 5.14
CA ILE A 55 -7.07 -10.41 4.58
C ILE A 55 -5.81 -11.07 4.02
N GLY A 56 -5.22 -12.01 4.78
CA GLY A 56 -4.12 -12.84 4.31
C GLY A 56 -4.47 -13.51 2.97
N ALA A 57 -5.63 -14.16 2.87
CA ALA A 57 -6.05 -14.90 1.68
C ALA A 57 -6.22 -14.08 0.39
N SER A 58 -6.39 -12.76 0.45
CA SER A 58 -6.46 -11.89 -0.74
C SER A 58 -5.09 -11.43 -1.24
N LEU A 59 -4.09 -11.41 -0.37
CA LEU A 59 -2.77 -10.88 -0.71
C LEU A 59 -1.92 -11.91 -1.46
N PRO A 60 -1.00 -11.49 -2.33
CA PRO A 60 0.04 -12.36 -2.88
C PRO A 60 0.89 -13.01 -1.77
N GLU A 61 1.40 -14.22 -2.03
CA GLU A 61 2.20 -15.00 -1.07
C GLU A 61 3.41 -14.22 -0.52
N ASP A 62 4.11 -13.50 -1.41
CA ASP A 62 5.27 -12.67 -1.04
C ASP A 62 4.89 -11.58 -0.02
N LEU A 63 3.73 -10.93 -0.17
CA LEU A 63 3.26 -9.91 0.77
C LEU A 63 2.79 -10.52 2.08
N ARG A 64 2.16 -11.70 2.06
CA ARG A 64 1.80 -12.43 3.30
C ARG A 64 3.03 -12.75 4.12
N THR A 65 4.04 -13.33 3.46
CA THR A 65 5.31 -13.70 4.10
C THR A 65 5.98 -12.47 4.72
N LEU A 66 5.99 -11.34 4.01
CA LEU A 66 6.54 -10.08 4.54
C LEU A 66 5.78 -9.57 5.78
N ILE A 67 4.45 -9.70 5.81
CA ILE A 67 3.64 -9.30 6.98
C ILE A 67 3.93 -10.22 8.17
N GLU A 68 4.05 -11.52 7.95
CA GLU A 68 4.39 -12.50 9.01
C GLU A 68 5.80 -12.26 9.55
N ASP A 69 6.79 -12.07 8.68
CA ASP A 69 8.17 -11.77 9.06
C ASP A 69 8.28 -10.45 9.85
N ALA A 70 7.50 -9.44 9.47
CA ALA A 70 7.42 -8.18 10.20
C ALA A 70 6.77 -8.35 11.59
N LYS A 71 5.72 -9.19 11.70
CA LYS A 71 5.08 -9.53 12.97
C LYS A 71 6.02 -10.29 13.90
N GLU A 72 6.86 -11.17 13.35
CA GLU A 72 7.92 -11.89 14.06
C GLU A 72 9.15 -11.02 14.38
N MET A 73 9.14 -9.75 13.95
CA MET A 73 10.23 -8.79 14.15
C MET A 73 11.57 -9.32 13.62
N LYS A 74 11.57 -10.06 12.49
CA LYS A 74 12.80 -10.67 11.93
C LYS A 74 13.89 -9.66 11.60
N TRP A 75 13.50 -8.42 11.33
CA TRP A 75 14.40 -7.35 10.90
C TRP A 75 13.98 -6.02 11.53
N PRO A 76 14.93 -5.13 11.86
CA PRO A 76 14.60 -3.76 12.28
C PRO A 76 14.02 -2.91 11.13
N PHE A 77 14.34 -3.27 9.88
CA PHE A 77 13.85 -2.63 8.66
C PHE A 77 13.63 -3.70 7.59
N VAL A 78 12.55 -3.58 6.82
CA VAL A 78 12.24 -4.53 5.74
C VAL A 78 13.31 -4.41 4.64
N PRO A 79 14.03 -5.49 4.30
CA PRO A 79 15.07 -5.44 3.30
C PRO A 79 14.51 -5.46 1.88
N GLU A 80 15.18 -4.79 0.95
CA GLU A 80 14.91 -4.97 -0.48
C GLU A 80 15.42 -6.34 -0.98
N ARG A 81 14.79 -6.90 -2.02
CA ARG A 81 15.16 -8.22 -2.57
C ARG A 81 16.61 -8.28 -3.07
N TRP A 82 17.13 -7.14 -3.52
CA TRP A 82 18.51 -6.98 -4.00
C TRP A 82 19.50 -6.52 -2.91
N GLN A 83 19.04 -6.12 -1.72
CA GLN A 83 19.86 -5.41 -0.73
C GLN A 83 21.09 -6.22 -0.26
N TYR A 84 21.00 -7.55 -0.29
CA TYR A 84 22.04 -8.45 0.21
C TYR A 84 22.48 -9.52 -0.79
N LYS A 85 22.06 -9.42 -2.07
CA LYS A 85 22.42 -10.39 -3.11
C LYS A 85 23.68 -9.97 -3.87
N GLN A 86 24.60 -10.92 -4.07
CA GLN A 86 25.84 -10.69 -4.82
C GLN A 86 25.65 -10.79 -6.34
N ALA A 87 24.74 -11.67 -6.80
CA ALA A 87 24.27 -11.74 -8.17
C ALA A 87 22.81 -11.29 -8.19
N ILE A 88 22.55 -10.15 -8.83
CA ILE A 88 21.21 -9.57 -8.93
C ILE A 88 20.65 -9.98 -10.30
N ASP A 89 19.63 -10.83 -10.30
CA ASP A 89 18.90 -11.17 -11.52
C ASP A 89 17.89 -10.07 -11.86
N LEU A 90 17.37 -10.07 -13.10
CA LEU A 90 16.37 -9.09 -13.55
C LEU A 90 15.10 -9.08 -12.67
N GLU A 91 14.75 -10.22 -12.09
CA GLU A 91 13.61 -10.38 -11.17
C GLU A 91 13.86 -9.71 -9.81
N ASP A 92 15.11 -9.70 -9.33
CA ASP A 92 15.53 -9.07 -8.07
C ASP A 92 15.60 -7.54 -8.16
N LYS A 93 15.56 -6.98 -9.37
CA LYS A 93 15.54 -5.52 -9.58
C LYS A 93 14.15 -4.91 -9.32
N THR A 94 13.12 -5.73 -9.14
CA THR A 94 11.81 -5.24 -8.73
C THR A 94 11.89 -4.69 -7.31
N ASN A 95 11.53 -3.41 -7.15
CA ASN A 95 11.60 -2.76 -5.85
C ASN A 95 10.38 -3.15 -5.00
N LEU A 96 10.58 -3.32 -3.70
CA LEU A 96 9.50 -3.63 -2.76
C LEU A 96 8.38 -2.57 -2.81
N GLN A 97 8.74 -1.31 -3.03
CA GLN A 97 7.81 -0.20 -3.19
C GLN A 97 6.84 -0.42 -4.35
N ASP A 98 7.28 -0.97 -5.49
CA ASP A 98 6.40 -1.21 -6.63
C ASP A 98 5.36 -2.27 -6.31
N MET A 99 5.78 -3.33 -5.62
CA MET A 99 4.90 -4.40 -5.16
C MET A 99 3.90 -3.92 -4.11
N ILE A 100 4.35 -3.11 -3.13
CA ILE A 100 3.48 -2.52 -2.11
C ILE A 100 2.50 -1.53 -2.74
N ASN A 101 2.95 -0.63 -3.60
CA ASN A 101 2.10 0.38 -4.24
C ASN A 101 1.00 -0.27 -5.09
N ALA A 102 1.31 -1.37 -5.79
CA ALA A 102 0.33 -2.10 -6.59
C ALA A 102 -0.82 -2.69 -5.76
N ARG A 103 -0.59 -2.96 -4.47
CA ARG A 103 -1.54 -3.60 -3.55
C ARG A 103 -1.88 -2.75 -2.33
N LEU A 104 -1.55 -1.46 -2.35
CA LEU A 104 -1.68 -0.58 -1.21
C LEU A 104 -3.13 -0.50 -0.68
N HIS A 105 -4.10 -0.53 -1.60
CA HIS A 105 -5.52 -0.56 -1.21
C HIS A 105 -5.90 -1.87 -0.50
N GLU A 106 -5.44 -3.02 -1.02
CA GLU A 106 -5.70 -4.33 -0.40
C GLU A 106 -5.01 -4.49 0.97
N LEU A 107 -3.92 -3.74 1.20
CA LEU A 107 -3.23 -3.71 2.49
C LEU A 107 -3.92 -2.84 3.55
N LEU A 108 -4.78 -1.90 3.14
CA LEU A 108 -5.42 -0.92 4.03
C LEU A 108 -6.90 -1.22 4.32
N VAL A 109 -7.52 -2.17 3.62
CA VAL A 109 -8.94 -2.55 3.72
C VAL A 109 -9.09 -3.91 4.37
#